data_AF-A0A662JN08-F1
#
_entry.id   AF-A0A662JN08-F1
#
_cell.length_a   1.000
_cell.length_b   1.000
_cell.length_c   1.000
_cell.angle_alpha   90.00
_cell.angle_beta   90.00
_cell.angle_gamma   90.00
#
_symmetry.space_group_name_H-M   'P 1'
#
loop_
_entity.id
_entity.type
_entity.pdbx_description
1 polymer ?
#
loop_
_entity_poly.entity_id
_entity_poly.type
_entity_poly.pdbx_seq_one_letter_code
_entity_poly.pdbx_strand_id
1 'polypeptide(L)'
;MLGREAVQLDGSRLKRAVELFKLAVNLAYRIEKCEIEIDSFLNAMAGGYVEAGPSGALTRGRINALPTGRNFYAVDPRVIPTKAAWRIGVETAEKLIEFYRAKHGRYPEAVGHWLWSLDAYKADGEQISQILYLMGVKPVWSSDGSVEGLEVIPLEELGRPRIDNIVRISSILRDTMMCFVEMIDEAVKMVLELDEPPDLNYVKKHYEQAKSKLIEMGVEPSEAELKARSRVYGDAPGSYGAGVNLAVEASAWRDSEDLAKVWIHWSCYSYGKGVYGVRNVEGLVVGLKAVDVVTRNHASDEHDPLNCCCYFSYHGGFYNAVKALTGRNDVEIAIVDTRDINRTEVREMKAEVERVVRAKLLNPVWISEMKKHGYRGASEFSKKILHLYGWSATARIVDDWVFNEIASTYALNEEMKKWFMENNVWALEEISRRLIEAAERGLWRADEETLKRLKGVYGEIEGVMEEMVTTPGMHQGGAINIVTPDDYEVWGEKISNVSRVWDEVKKR
;
A
#
# COMPACT_ATOMS: atom_id res chain seq x y z
N MET A 1 34.07 -24.76 24.37
CA MET A 1 34.66 -25.19 23.09
C MET A 1 33.54 -25.60 22.16
N LEU A 2 33.07 -24.69 21.30
CA LEU A 2 32.19 -25.05 20.18
C LEU A 2 33.08 -25.67 19.11
N GLY A 3 32.83 -26.95 18.79
CA GLY A 3 33.52 -27.65 17.72
C GLY A 3 33.33 -26.92 16.41
N ARG A 4 34.37 -26.23 15.93
CA ARG A 4 34.44 -25.76 14.55
C ARG A 4 34.77 -26.97 13.69
N GLU A 5 33.76 -27.67 13.22
CA GLU A 5 33.94 -28.53 12.06
C GLU A 5 34.41 -27.64 10.91
N ALA A 6 35.63 -27.91 10.41
CA ALA A 6 36.15 -27.23 9.25
C ALA A 6 35.24 -27.56 8.06
N VAL A 7 34.46 -26.59 7.60
CA VAL A 7 33.67 -26.73 6.37
C VAL A 7 34.66 -27.02 5.25
N GLN A 8 34.72 -28.27 4.77
CA GLN A 8 35.49 -28.60 3.56
C GLN A 8 34.86 -27.83 2.39
N LEU A 9 35.57 -26.79 1.95
CA LEU A 9 35.22 -26.04 0.76
C LEU A 9 35.80 -26.80 -0.43
N ASP A 10 34.94 -27.45 -1.22
CA ASP A 10 35.34 -27.93 -2.55
C ASP A 10 35.72 -26.73 -3.44
N GLY A 11 36.39 -27.01 -4.58
CA GLY A 11 36.87 -25.95 -5.48
C GLY A 11 35.76 -25.05 -6.05
N SER A 12 34.52 -25.53 -6.14
CA SER A 12 33.37 -24.75 -6.62
C SER A 12 32.86 -23.79 -5.54
N ARG A 13 32.79 -24.24 -4.28
CA ARG A 13 32.42 -23.43 -3.13
C ARG A 13 33.46 -22.34 -2.87
N LEU A 14 34.74 -22.66 -3.01
CA LEU A 14 35.82 -21.69 -2.89
C LEU A 14 35.71 -20.60 -3.97
N LYS A 15 35.47 -20.99 -5.23
CA LYS A 15 35.28 -20.02 -6.32
C LYS A 15 34.10 -19.08 -6.06
N ARG A 16 32.95 -19.62 -5.64
CA ARG A 16 31.75 -18.82 -5.31
C ARG A 16 31.99 -17.89 -4.12
N ALA A 17 32.73 -18.34 -3.10
CA ALA A 17 33.10 -17.50 -1.97
C ALA A 17 34.00 -16.33 -2.40
N VAL A 18 35.00 -16.58 -3.26
CA VAL A 18 35.86 -15.52 -3.81
C VAL A 18 35.07 -14.51 -4.64
N GLU A 19 34.13 -14.96 -5.47
CA GLU A 19 33.23 -14.09 -6.24
C GLU A 19 32.35 -13.22 -5.31
N LEU A 20 31.82 -13.81 -4.24
CA LEU A 20 31.03 -13.08 -3.24
C LEU A 20 31.87 -12.00 -2.52
N PHE A 21 33.11 -12.31 -2.11
CA PHE A 21 33.99 -11.32 -1.49
C PHE A 21 34.35 -10.19 -2.45
N LYS A 22 34.60 -10.48 -3.73
CA LYS A 22 34.81 -9.45 -4.76
C LYS A 22 33.60 -8.53 -4.89
N LEU A 23 32.38 -9.10 -4.89
CA LEU A 23 31.15 -8.32 -4.92
C LEU A 23 31.00 -7.44 -3.66
N ALA A 24 31.26 -7.99 -2.47
CA ALA A 24 31.18 -7.25 -1.21
C ALA A 24 32.17 -6.08 -1.16
N VAL A 25 33.42 -6.29 -1.58
CA VAL A 25 34.44 -5.23 -1.66
C VAL A 25 34.04 -4.17 -2.69
N ASN A 26 33.52 -4.57 -3.85
CA ASN A 26 33.01 -3.61 -4.83
C ASN A 26 31.83 -2.78 -4.29
N LEU A 27 30.92 -3.42 -3.55
CA LEU A 27 29.79 -2.75 -2.93
C LEU A 27 30.26 -1.74 -1.87
N ALA A 28 31.16 -2.14 -0.98
CA ALA A 28 31.74 -1.25 0.03
C ALA A 28 32.40 -0.03 -0.62
N TYR A 29 33.21 -0.25 -1.66
CA TYR A 29 33.84 0.83 -2.43
C TYR A 29 32.80 1.79 -3.04
N ARG A 30 31.72 1.26 -3.62
CA ARG A 30 30.64 2.09 -4.19
C ARG A 30 29.89 2.90 -3.13
N ILE A 31 29.72 2.35 -1.93
CA ILE A 31 29.09 3.05 -0.80
C ILE A 31 30.00 4.17 -0.29
N GLU A 32 31.30 3.91 -0.15
CA GLU A 32 32.28 4.95 0.21
C GLU A 32 32.27 6.11 -0.79
N LYS A 33 32.01 5.83 -2.07
CA LYS A 33 31.90 6.84 -3.13
C LYS A 33 30.62 7.67 -3.11
N CYS A 34 29.69 7.44 -2.18
CA CYS A 34 28.52 8.29 -1.97
C CYS A 34 28.83 9.64 -1.32
N GLU A 35 30.11 10.00 -1.13
CA GLU A 35 30.54 11.32 -0.64
C GLU A 35 30.20 12.49 -1.59
N ILE A 36 29.81 12.20 -2.84
CA ILE A 36 29.61 13.20 -3.91
C ILE A 36 28.22 13.87 -3.91
N GLU A 37 27.30 13.53 -3.00
CA GLU A 37 25.92 14.03 -3.04
C GLU A 37 25.83 15.56 -2.98
N ILE A 38 26.61 16.18 -2.08
CA ILE A 38 26.65 17.65 -1.93
C ILE A 38 27.32 18.29 -3.14
N ASP A 39 28.43 17.73 -3.62
CA ASP A 39 29.16 18.28 -4.77
C ASP A 39 28.32 18.21 -6.05
N SER A 40 27.60 17.11 -6.27
CA SER A 40 26.66 16.97 -7.38
C SER A 40 25.53 17.99 -7.31
N PHE A 41 24.99 18.26 -6.11
CA PHE A 41 23.99 19.31 -5.90
C PHE A 41 24.56 20.70 -6.23
N LEU A 42 25.75 21.03 -5.75
CA LEU A 42 26.40 22.32 -6.04
C LEU A 42 26.71 22.49 -7.53
N ASN A 43 27.15 21.42 -8.20
CA ASN A 43 27.36 21.41 -9.65
C ASN A 43 26.05 21.67 -10.41
N ALA A 44 24.93 21.04 -9.99
CA ALA A 44 23.62 21.29 -10.59
C ALA A 44 23.18 22.76 -10.43
N MET A 45 23.38 23.34 -9.24
CA MET A 45 23.07 24.75 -8.97
C MET A 45 23.92 25.72 -9.80
N ALA A 46 25.13 25.32 -10.18
CA ALA A 46 25.99 26.07 -11.09
C ALA A 46 25.63 25.89 -12.59
N GLY A 47 24.55 25.15 -12.91
CA GLY A 47 24.16 24.83 -14.28
C GLY A 47 25.00 23.72 -14.93
N GLY A 48 25.76 22.97 -14.12
CA GLY A 48 26.57 21.84 -14.57
C GLY A 48 25.76 20.58 -14.84
N TYR A 49 26.33 19.68 -15.64
CA TYR A 49 25.74 18.37 -15.93
C TYR A 49 25.90 17.42 -14.73
N VAL A 50 24.79 16.84 -14.28
CA VAL A 50 24.77 15.78 -13.25
C VAL A 50 24.67 14.42 -13.95
N GLU A 51 25.63 13.54 -13.68
CA GLU A 51 25.69 12.20 -14.28
C GLU A 51 24.40 11.41 -14.02
N ALA A 52 23.85 10.79 -15.06
CA ALA A 52 22.67 9.95 -14.94
C ALA A 52 23.01 8.56 -14.39
N GLY A 53 22.05 7.91 -13.71
CA GLY A 53 22.25 6.57 -13.16
C GLY A 53 20.95 5.79 -13.01
N PRO A 54 20.99 4.45 -12.95
CA PRO A 54 19.79 3.68 -12.65
C PRO A 54 19.35 3.90 -11.20
N SER A 55 18.05 3.83 -10.94
CA SER A 55 17.50 3.72 -9.58
C SER A 55 17.21 2.25 -9.21
N GLY A 56 16.89 2.00 -7.93
CA GLY A 56 16.45 0.69 -7.47
C GLY A 56 16.76 0.41 -6.00
N ALA A 57 16.18 -0.65 -5.45
CA ALA A 57 16.47 -1.11 -4.10
C ALA A 57 17.77 -1.92 -4.04
N LEU A 58 18.68 -1.55 -3.15
CA LEU A 58 19.97 -2.22 -3.00
C LEU A 58 19.77 -3.65 -2.49
N THR A 59 18.79 -3.82 -1.59
CA THR A 59 18.36 -5.13 -1.06
C THR A 59 17.80 -6.05 -2.14
N ARG A 60 17.43 -5.52 -3.30
CA ARG A 60 16.96 -6.24 -4.49
C ARG A 60 18.04 -6.40 -5.56
N GLY A 61 19.32 -6.28 -5.19
CA GLY A 61 20.45 -6.50 -6.08
C GLY A 61 20.74 -5.36 -7.05
N ARG A 62 20.09 -4.20 -6.89
CA ARG A 62 20.30 -3.01 -7.75
C ARG A 62 21.55 -2.22 -7.35
N ILE A 63 22.70 -2.90 -7.22
CA ILE A 63 23.97 -2.30 -6.80
C ILE A 63 24.47 -1.19 -7.74
N ASN A 64 24.03 -1.22 -9.01
CA ASN A 64 24.36 -0.20 -10.00
C ASN A 64 23.70 1.16 -9.72
N ALA A 65 22.77 1.22 -8.76
CA ALA A 65 22.24 2.47 -8.23
C ALA A 65 23.29 3.26 -7.42
N LEU A 66 24.40 2.62 -7.02
CA LEU A 66 25.54 3.28 -6.38
C LEU A 66 26.65 3.68 -7.39
N PRO A 67 27.35 4.80 -7.15
CA PRO A 67 27.18 5.72 -6.02
C PRO A 67 25.91 6.58 -6.15
N THR A 68 25.46 7.15 -5.03
CA THR A 68 24.41 8.18 -4.99
C THR A 68 24.94 9.53 -5.49
N GLY A 69 24.13 10.60 -5.44
CA GLY A 69 24.50 11.90 -6.01
C GLY A 69 24.40 11.96 -7.54
N ARG A 70 23.60 11.09 -8.15
CA ARG A 70 23.35 11.02 -9.60
C ARG A 70 21.91 11.40 -9.94
N ASN A 71 21.70 11.88 -11.16
CA ASN A 71 20.38 12.15 -11.72
C ASN A 71 19.74 10.82 -12.15
N PHE A 72 19.07 10.15 -11.22
CA PHE A 72 18.61 8.79 -11.48
C PHE A 72 17.46 8.74 -12.49
N TYR A 73 17.41 7.66 -13.27
CA TYR A 73 16.24 7.31 -14.09
C TYR A 73 15.53 6.09 -13.50
N ALA A 74 14.29 5.89 -13.92
CA ALA A 74 13.47 4.78 -13.49
C ALA A 74 13.82 3.49 -14.26
N VAL A 75 12.91 3.01 -15.11
CA VAL A 75 13.03 1.76 -15.86
C VAL A 75 12.43 1.94 -17.26
N ASP A 76 12.80 1.08 -18.20
CA ASP A 76 12.10 0.97 -19.48
C ASP A 76 10.78 0.21 -19.25
N PRO A 77 9.60 0.84 -19.45
CA PRO A 77 8.32 0.20 -19.19
C PRO A 77 8.02 -0.97 -20.14
N ARG A 78 8.73 -1.10 -21.27
CA ARG A 78 8.48 -2.13 -22.30
C ARG A 78 9.03 -3.51 -21.93
N VAL A 79 10.00 -3.57 -21.01
CA VAL A 79 10.67 -4.82 -20.60
C VAL A 79 10.12 -5.39 -19.30
N ILE A 80 8.98 -4.87 -18.85
CA ILE A 80 8.35 -5.21 -17.58
C ILE A 80 6.91 -5.70 -17.85
N PRO A 81 6.48 -6.83 -17.27
CA PRO A 81 7.21 -7.67 -16.31
C PRO A 81 8.37 -8.43 -16.93
N THR A 82 9.43 -8.64 -16.14
CA THR A 82 10.54 -9.51 -16.57
C THR A 82 10.18 -10.99 -16.41
N LYS A 83 10.88 -11.88 -17.14
CA LYS A 83 10.71 -13.35 -16.98
C LYS A 83 10.99 -13.84 -15.55
N ALA A 84 11.88 -13.16 -14.81
CA ALA A 84 12.17 -13.46 -13.42
C ALA A 84 11.01 -13.03 -12.51
N ALA A 85 10.51 -11.81 -12.69
CA ALA A 85 9.34 -11.32 -11.98
C ALA A 85 8.08 -12.15 -12.25
N TRP A 86 7.92 -12.67 -13.48
CA TRP A 86 6.85 -13.60 -13.83
C TRP A 86 6.85 -14.85 -12.95
N ARG A 87 8.01 -15.48 -12.74
CA ARG A 87 8.12 -16.68 -11.88
C ARG A 87 7.70 -16.38 -10.44
N ILE A 88 8.12 -15.24 -9.91
CA ILE A 88 7.75 -14.79 -8.56
C ILE A 88 6.25 -14.46 -8.52
N GLY A 89 5.71 -13.82 -9.54
CA GLY A 89 4.28 -13.52 -9.67
C GLY A 89 3.40 -14.77 -9.68
N VAL A 90 3.81 -15.81 -10.40
CA VAL A 90 3.15 -17.13 -10.42
C VAL A 90 3.20 -17.78 -9.03
N GLU A 91 4.38 -17.87 -8.43
CA GLU A 91 4.54 -18.47 -7.11
C GLU A 91 3.69 -17.76 -6.04
N THR A 92 3.72 -16.43 -6.04
CA THR A 92 3.00 -15.62 -5.06
C THR A 92 1.49 -15.61 -5.31
N ALA A 93 1.03 -15.74 -6.55
CA ALA A 93 -0.39 -15.93 -6.86
C ALA A 93 -0.92 -17.24 -6.27
N GLU A 94 -0.20 -18.36 -6.45
CA GLU A 94 -0.60 -19.64 -5.87
C GLU A 94 -0.60 -19.58 -4.34
N LYS A 95 0.42 -18.96 -3.72
CA LYS A 95 0.44 -18.76 -2.26
C LYS A 95 -0.71 -17.88 -1.76
N LEU A 96 -1.13 -16.88 -2.52
CA LEU A 96 -2.29 -16.03 -2.16
C LEU A 96 -3.59 -16.82 -2.23
N ILE A 97 -3.75 -17.68 -3.24
CA ILE A 97 -4.88 -18.60 -3.35
C ILE A 97 -4.90 -19.57 -2.18
N GLU A 98 -3.77 -20.19 -1.87
CA GLU A 98 -3.63 -21.11 -0.73
C GLU A 98 -3.93 -20.43 0.61
N PHE A 99 -3.43 -19.21 0.81
CA PHE A 99 -3.71 -18.40 2.00
C PHE A 99 -5.23 -18.24 2.21
N TYR A 100 -5.98 -17.92 1.15
CA TYR A 100 -7.42 -17.79 1.24
C TYR A 100 -8.13 -19.13 1.43
N ARG A 101 -7.74 -20.15 0.64
CA ARG A 101 -8.33 -21.50 0.68
C ARG A 101 -8.15 -22.17 2.04
N ALA A 102 -7.00 -21.98 2.68
CA ALA A 102 -6.72 -22.55 4.00
C ALA A 102 -7.70 -22.05 5.07
N LYS A 103 -8.22 -20.82 4.93
CA LYS A 103 -9.18 -20.23 5.87
C LYS A 103 -10.63 -20.53 5.50
N HIS A 104 -10.96 -20.47 4.20
CA HIS A 104 -12.36 -20.44 3.74
C HIS A 104 -12.78 -21.69 2.95
N GLY A 105 -11.87 -22.62 2.65
CA GLY A 105 -12.15 -23.88 1.96
C GLY A 105 -12.52 -23.75 0.47
N ARG A 106 -12.54 -22.54 -0.08
CA ARG A 106 -12.89 -22.22 -1.48
C ARG A 106 -11.86 -21.30 -2.12
N TYR A 107 -11.80 -21.28 -3.45
CA TYR A 107 -11.03 -20.27 -4.17
C TYR A 107 -11.61 -18.87 -3.90
N PRO A 108 -10.77 -17.82 -3.81
CA PRO A 108 -11.28 -16.45 -3.84
C PRO A 108 -11.85 -16.19 -5.24
N GLU A 109 -13.06 -15.62 -5.32
CA GLU A 109 -13.68 -15.31 -6.61
C GLU A 109 -13.06 -14.05 -7.22
N ALA A 110 -12.77 -13.04 -6.41
CA ALA A 110 -12.03 -11.85 -6.83
C ALA A 110 -11.00 -11.37 -5.82
N VAL A 111 -9.90 -10.81 -6.33
CA VAL A 111 -8.83 -10.19 -5.55
C VAL A 111 -8.78 -8.68 -5.82
N GLY A 112 -8.79 -7.89 -4.76
CA GLY A 112 -8.54 -6.46 -4.79
C GLY A 112 -7.05 -6.16 -4.70
N HIS A 113 -6.47 -5.54 -5.74
CA HIS A 113 -5.05 -5.19 -5.77
C HIS A 113 -4.85 -3.70 -5.61
N TRP A 114 -3.99 -3.28 -4.68
CA TRP A 114 -3.34 -1.98 -4.80
C TRP A 114 -2.04 -2.14 -5.59
N LEU A 115 -2.02 -1.64 -6.82
CA LEU A 115 -0.87 -1.72 -7.72
C LEU A 115 -0.13 -0.37 -7.75
N TRP A 116 1.06 -0.35 -7.16
CA TRP A 116 1.88 0.86 -7.06
C TRP A 116 3.03 0.81 -8.08
N SER A 117 3.44 1.96 -8.62
CA SER A 117 4.58 2.07 -9.54
C SER A 117 5.89 1.46 -9.01
N LEU A 118 6.04 1.31 -7.69
CA LEU A 118 7.16 0.59 -7.09
C LEU A 118 7.23 -0.88 -7.50
N ASP A 119 6.13 -1.49 -7.96
CA ASP A 119 6.16 -2.83 -8.56
C ASP A 119 7.08 -2.86 -9.78
N ALA A 120 6.93 -1.89 -10.69
CA ALA A 120 7.82 -1.75 -11.84
C ALA A 120 9.23 -1.30 -11.41
N TYR A 121 9.33 -0.30 -10.52
CA TYR A 121 10.61 0.34 -10.20
C TYR A 121 11.53 -0.45 -9.28
N LYS A 122 10.99 -1.30 -8.41
CA LYS A 122 11.77 -2.06 -7.42
C LYS A 122 11.63 -3.58 -7.52
N ALA A 123 10.54 -4.07 -8.12
CA ALA A 123 10.22 -5.49 -8.19
C ALA A 123 10.12 -6.04 -9.61
N ASP A 124 10.42 -5.24 -10.64
CA ASP A 124 10.47 -5.69 -12.05
C ASP A 124 9.15 -6.29 -12.57
N GLY A 125 8.03 -5.92 -11.95
CA GLY A 125 6.69 -6.36 -12.34
C GLY A 125 6.20 -7.66 -11.69
N GLU A 126 6.54 -7.91 -10.43
CA GLU A 126 6.07 -9.09 -9.68
C GLU A 126 4.55 -9.10 -9.50
N GLN A 127 3.96 -7.96 -9.15
CA GLN A 127 2.53 -7.87 -8.85
C GLN A 127 1.68 -7.84 -10.14
N ILE A 128 2.12 -7.13 -11.20
CA ILE A 128 1.44 -7.25 -12.50
C ILE A 128 1.46 -8.69 -13.02
N SER A 129 2.57 -9.42 -12.82
CA SER A 129 2.66 -10.84 -13.16
C SER A 129 1.67 -11.68 -12.35
N GLN A 130 1.55 -11.42 -11.04
CA GLN A 130 0.57 -12.07 -10.17
C GLN A 130 -0.86 -11.83 -10.67
N ILE A 131 -1.22 -10.59 -11.00
CA ILE A 131 -2.55 -10.20 -11.51
C ILE A 131 -2.88 -10.95 -12.81
N LEU A 132 -1.96 -10.95 -13.78
CA LEU A 132 -2.14 -11.64 -15.07
C LEU A 132 -2.33 -13.16 -14.86
N TYR A 133 -1.48 -13.77 -14.04
CA TYR A 133 -1.54 -15.19 -13.78
C TYR A 133 -2.82 -15.58 -13.03
N LEU A 134 -3.33 -14.79 -12.10
CA LEU A 134 -4.61 -15.02 -11.42
C LEU A 134 -5.77 -15.17 -12.44
N MET A 135 -5.79 -14.34 -13.49
CA MET A 135 -6.74 -14.45 -14.61
C MET A 135 -6.45 -15.61 -15.57
N GLY A 136 -5.30 -16.27 -15.42
CA GLY A 136 -4.83 -17.34 -16.30
C GLY A 136 -4.33 -16.81 -17.65
N VAL A 137 -3.63 -15.67 -17.63
CA VAL A 137 -3.00 -15.05 -18.80
C VAL A 137 -1.52 -14.84 -18.52
N LYS A 138 -0.65 -15.09 -19.50
CA LYS A 138 0.81 -14.90 -19.37
C LYS A 138 1.35 -13.90 -20.40
N PRO A 139 2.40 -13.12 -20.05
CA PRO A 139 3.09 -12.30 -21.02
C PRO A 139 3.87 -13.14 -22.03
N VAL A 140 3.98 -12.62 -23.25
CA VAL A 140 4.84 -13.12 -24.32
C VAL A 140 5.98 -12.14 -24.49
N TRP A 141 7.21 -12.64 -24.42
CA TRP A 141 8.42 -11.83 -24.54
C TRP A 141 9.10 -12.06 -25.88
N SER A 142 9.59 -10.98 -26.46
CA SER A 142 10.52 -11.02 -27.58
C SER A 142 11.88 -11.61 -27.19
N SER A 143 12.77 -11.72 -28.17
CA SER A 143 14.18 -12.08 -27.94
C SER A 143 14.97 -11.04 -27.14
N ASP A 144 14.59 -9.76 -27.17
CA ASP A 144 15.26 -8.68 -26.43
C ASP A 144 14.72 -8.48 -25.01
N GLY A 145 13.66 -9.22 -24.66
CA GLY A 145 13.03 -9.18 -23.34
C GLY A 145 11.90 -8.18 -23.20
N SER A 146 11.57 -7.41 -24.25
CA SER A 146 10.34 -6.63 -24.29
C SER A 146 9.10 -7.53 -24.33
N VAL A 147 8.00 -7.03 -23.75
CA VAL A 147 6.69 -7.69 -23.77
C VAL A 147 6.00 -7.35 -25.09
N GLU A 148 5.71 -8.36 -25.91
CA GLU A 148 5.08 -8.19 -27.24
C GLU A 148 3.56 -8.39 -27.21
N GLY A 149 3.06 -9.12 -26.20
CA GLY A 149 1.64 -9.42 -26.09
C GLY A 149 1.35 -10.36 -24.93
N LEU A 150 0.13 -10.90 -24.93
CA LEU A 150 -0.37 -11.81 -23.92
C LEU A 150 -0.90 -13.10 -24.55
N GLU A 151 -0.87 -14.19 -23.79
CA GLU A 151 -1.39 -15.50 -24.19
C GLU A 151 -2.26 -16.07 -23.06
N VAL A 152 -3.41 -16.66 -23.41
CA VAL A 152 -4.28 -17.36 -22.44
C VAL A 152 -3.65 -18.70 -22.07
N ILE A 153 -3.58 -18.98 -20.76
CA ILE A 153 -3.26 -20.31 -20.23
C ILE A 153 -4.56 -21.15 -20.26
N PRO A 154 -4.61 -22.31 -20.95
CA PRO A 154 -5.77 -23.20 -20.95
C PRO A 154 -6.16 -23.66 -19.55
N LEU A 155 -7.44 -23.90 -19.28
CA LEU A 155 -7.90 -24.32 -17.94
C LEU A 155 -7.26 -25.64 -17.48
N GLU A 156 -6.98 -26.54 -18.41
CA GLU A 156 -6.31 -27.82 -18.14
C GLU A 156 -4.88 -27.63 -17.63
N GLU A 157 -4.17 -26.62 -18.13
CA GLU A 157 -2.83 -26.23 -17.66
C GLU A 157 -2.93 -25.42 -16.37
N LEU A 158 -3.93 -24.54 -16.26
CA LEU A 158 -4.15 -23.67 -15.11
C LEU A 158 -4.54 -24.44 -13.84
N GLY A 159 -5.33 -25.52 -13.98
CA GLY A 159 -5.70 -26.43 -12.89
C GLY A 159 -6.65 -25.83 -11.82
N ARG A 160 -7.22 -24.65 -12.07
CA ARG A 160 -8.11 -23.92 -11.16
C ARG A 160 -9.00 -22.94 -11.94
N PRO A 161 -10.04 -22.36 -11.30
CA PRO A 161 -10.76 -21.23 -11.88
C PRO A 161 -9.86 -20.01 -12.18
N ARG A 162 -10.25 -19.23 -13.19
CA ARG A 162 -9.71 -17.88 -13.42
C ARG A 162 -10.29 -16.94 -12.36
N ILE A 163 -9.41 -16.28 -11.63
CA ILE A 163 -9.78 -15.40 -10.51
C ILE A 163 -9.93 -13.99 -11.04
N ASP A 164 -11.00 -13.30 -10.63
CA ASP A 164 -11.25 -11.92 -11.04
C ASP A 164 -10.37 -10.93 -10.25
N ASN A 165 -10.08 -9.76 -10.81
CA ASN A 165 -9.15 -8.81 -10.20
C ASN A 165 -9.67 -7.38 -10.29
N ILE A 166 -9.94 -6.73 -9.16
CA ILE A 166 -10.22 -5.28 -9.09
C ILE A 166 -8.92 -4.58 -8.71
N VAL A 167 -8.34 -3.82 -9.63
CA VAL A 167 -7.02 -3.20 -9.48
C VAL A 167 -7.16 -1.70 -9.26
N ARG A 168 -6.80 -1.22 -8.06
CA ARG A 168 -6.60 0.21 -7.78
C ARG A 168 -5.14 0.59 -8.04
N ILE A 169 -4.87 1.27 -9.15
CA ILE A 169 -3.52 1.73 -9.51
C ILE A 169 -3.15 3.01 -8.75
N SER A 170 -1.90 3.23 -8.40
CA SER A 170 -1.44 4.55 -7.94
C SER A 170 -1.41 5.59 -9.07
N SER A 171 -1.48 6.87 -8.74
CA SER A 171 -1.38 7.98 -9.69
C SER A 171 -0.07 7.99 -10.47
N ILE A 172 1.06 7.68 -9.80
CA ILE A 172 2.36 7.57 -10.47
C ILE A 172 2.35 6.41 -11.48
N LEU A 173 1.69 5.30 -11.17
CA LEU A 173 1.55 4.19 -12.12
C LEU A 173 0.74 4.62 -13.35
N ARG A 174 -0.40 5.31 -13.16
CA ARG A 174 -1.15 5.93 -14.28
C ARG A 174 -0.22 6.78 -15.16
N ASP A 175 0.60 7.63 -14.55
CA ASP A 175 1.41 8.60 -15.32
C ASP A 175 2.61 7.98 -16.03
N THR A 176 3.13 6.84 -15.55
CA THR A 176 4.43 6.30 -15.99
C THR A 176 4.38 4.89 -16.54
N MET A 177 3.28 4.16 -16.32
CA MET A 177 3.16 2.72 -16.57
C MET A 177 1.79 2.37 -17.16
N MET A 178 1.25 3.18 -18.09
CA MET A 178 -0.01 2.85 -18.77
C MET A 178 0.03 1.50 -19.50
N CYS A 179 1.21 1.01 -19.88
CA CYS A 179 1.36 -0.35 -20.41
C CYS A 179 0.83 -1.43 -19.44
N PHE A 180 0.94 -1.24 -18.12
CA PHE A 180 0.38 -2.18 -17.15
C PHE A 180 -1.15 -2.16 -17.17
N VAL A 181 -1.73 -0.97 -17.27
CA VAL A 181 -3.18 -0.79 -17.38
C VAL A 181 -3.69 -1.48 -18.64
N GLU A 182 -3.03 -1.26 -19.78
CA GLU A 182 -3.39 -1.87 -21.05
C GLU A 182 -3.24 -3.39 -21.02
N MET A 183 -2.18 -3.93 -20.40
CA MET A 183 -2.01 -5.38 -20.22
C MET A 183 -3.15 -6.00 -19.40
N ILE A 184 -3.58 -5.35 -18.31
CA ILE A 184 -4.71 -5.86 -17.49
C ILE A 184 -6.02 -5.82 -18.30
N ASP A 185 -6.30 -4.72 -18.99
CA ASP A 185 -7.50 -4.57 -19.81
C ASP A 185 -7.55 -5.58 -20.97
N GLU A 186 -6.40 -5.82 -21.61
CA GLU A 186 -6.27 -6.84 -22.66
C GLU A 186 -6.49 -8.26 -22.12
N ALA A 187 -5.90 -8.59 -20.96
CA ALA A 187 -6.12 -9.88 -20.30
C ALA A 187 -7.60 -10.11 -19.96
N VAL A 188 -8.27 -9.08 -19.41
CA VAL A 188 -9.71 -9.14 -19.11
C VAL A 188 -10.51 -9.39 -20.39
N LYS A 189 -10.22 -8.67 -21.47
CA LYS A 189 -10.89 -8.87 -22.77
C LYS A 189 -10.70 -10.30 -23.28
N MET A 190 -9.46 -10.80 -23.30
CA MET A 190 -9.16 -12.16 -23.76
C MET A 190 -9.93 -13.22 -22.96
N VAL A 191 -10.00 -13.07 -21.64
CA VAL A 191 -10.68 -14.02 -20.75
C VAL A 191 -12.21 -13.97 -20.86
N LEU A 192 -12.79 -12.81 -21.16
CA LEU A 192 -14.23 -12.66 -21.39
C LEU A 192 -14.70 -13.32 -22.70
N GLU A 193 -13.84 -13.37 -23.71
CA GLU A 193 -14.13 -13.97 -25.02
C GLU A 193 -14.09 -15.51 -25.00
N LEU A 194 -13.60 -16.13 -23.92
CA LEU A 194 -13.52 -17.58 -23.78
C LEU A 194 -14.89 -18.21 -23.53
N ASP A 195 -15.15 -19.36 -24.16
CA ASP A 195 -16.34 -20.18 -23.91
C ASP A 195 -16.11 -21.13 -22.72
N GLU A 196 -16.07 -20.55 -21.53
CA GLU A 196 -15.85 -21.26 -20.27
C GLU A 196 -17.06 -21.09 -19.33
N PRO A 197 -17.37 -22.10 -18.49
CA PRO A 197 -18.46 -22.02 -17.53
C PRO A 197 -18.17 -20.98 -16.43
N PRO A 198 -19.18 -20.26 -15.90
CA PRO A 198 -19.01 -19.22 -14.89
C PRO A 198 -18.30 -19.67 -13.60
N ASP A 199 -18.43 -20.94 -13.23
CA ASP A 199 -17.78 -21.49 -12.02
C ASP A 199 -16.28 -21.75 -12.19
N LEU A 200 -15.76 -21.70 -13.42
CA LEU A 200 -14.34 -21.79 -13.75
C LEU A 200 -13.75 -20.48 -14.27
N ASN A 201 -14.59 -19.48 -14.55
CA ASN A 201 -14.17 -18.17 -15.02
C ASN A 201 -14.91 -17.06 -14.26
N TYR A 202 -14.34 -16.66 -13.12
CA TYR A 202 -14.94 -15.66 -12.24
C TYR A 202 -14.93 -14.26 -12.86
N VAL A 203 -13.99 -13.96 -13.76
CA VAL A 203 -13.99 -12.70 -14.54
C VAL A 203 -15.29 -12.58 -15.35
N LYS A 204 -15.64 -13.63 -16.10
CA LYS A 204 -16.87 -13.69 -16.90
C LYS A 204 -18.11 -13.71 -16.03
N LYS A 205 -18.12 -14.51 -14.97
CA LYS A 205 -19.21 -14.56 -13.98
C LYS A 205 -19.55 -13.17 -13.44
N HIS A 206 -18.56 -12.44 -12.93
CA HIS A 206 -18.78 -11.13 -12.33
C HIS A 206 -19.07 -10.05 -13.36
N TYR A 207 -18.50 -10.14 -14.56
CA TYR A 207 -18.86 -9.24 -15.66
C TYR A 207 -20.35 -9.30 -15.97
N GLU A 208 -20.91 -10.50 -16.17
CA GLU A 208 -22.34 -10.65 -16.48
C GLU A 208 -23.22 -10.20 -15.31
N GLN A 209 -22.87 -10.57 -14.07
CA GLN A 209 -23.58 -10.13 -12.88
C GLN A 209 -23.56 -8.60 -12.73
N ALA A 210 -22.40 -7.97 -12.95
CA ALA A 210 -22.25 -6.53 -12.87
C ALA A 210 -23.06 -5.84 -13.97
N LYS A 211 -22.99 -6.34 -15.21
CA LYS A 211 -23.77 -5.82 -16.34
C LYS A 211 -25.27 -5.86 -16.04
N SER A 212 -25.80 -7.01 -15.62
CA SER A 212 -27.22 -7.14 -15.24
C SER A 212 -27.58 -6.16 -14.12
N LYS A 213 -26.73 -6.06 -13.10
CA LYS A 213 -26.97 -5.16 -11.97
C LYS A 213 -26.98 -3.69 -12.38
N LEU A 214 -26.07 -3.27 -13.25
CA LEU A 214 -26.01 -1.90 -13.74
C LEU A 214 -27.27 -1.54 -14.55
N ILE A 215 -27.77 -2.48 -15.38
CA ILE A 215 -29.02 -2.29 -16.13
C ILE A 215 -30.21 -2.16 -15.16
N GLU A 216 -30.28 -2.97 -14.10
CA GLU A 216 -31.31 -2.83 -13.06
C GLU A 216 -31.26 -1.48 -12.35
N MET A 217 -30.07 -0.88 -12.21
CA MET A 217 -29.85 0.45 -11.64
C MET A 217 -30.14 1.59 -12.64
N GLY A 218 -30.64 1.27 -13.84
CA GLY A 218 -31.01 2.22 -14.88
C GLY A 218 -29.85 2.72 -15.74
N VAL A 219 -28.70 2.04 -15.73
CA VAL A 219 -27.60 2.33 -16.67
C VAL A 219 -27.93 1.76 -18.04
N GLU A 220 -27.76 2.56 -19.10
CA GLU A 220 -28.02 2.12 -20.47
C GLU A 220 -27.18 0.88 -20.83
N PRO A 221 -27.73 -0.12 -21.57
CA PRO A 221 -27.05 -1.40 -21.78
C PRO A 221 -25.63 -1.31 -22.34
N SER A 222 -25.38 -0.41 -23.29
CA SER A 222 -24.04 -0.21 -23.87
C SER A 222 -23.04 0.41 -22.88
N GLU A 223 -23.51 1.31 -22.01
CA GLU A 223 -22.69 1.89 -20.95
C GLU A 223 -22.46 0.87 -19.82
N ALA A 224 -23.47 0.06 -19.50
CA ALA A 224 -23.36 -1.04 -18.53
C ALA A 224 -22.29 -2.06 -18.94
N GLU A 225 -22.17 -2.41 -20.23
CA GLU A 225 -21.09 -3.27 -20.72
C GLU A 225 -19.70 -2.67 -20.49
N LEU A 226 -19.51 -1.40 -20.84
CA LEU A 226 -18.22 -0.71 -20.64
C LEU A 226 -17.86 -0.58 -19.16
N LYS A 227 -18.83 -0.21 -18.31
CA LYS A 227 -18.64 -0.08 -16.87
C LYS A 227 -18.38 -1.43 -16.21
N ALA A 228 -19.11 -2.48 -16.60
CA ALA A 228 -18.96 -3.83 -16.05
C ALA A 228 -17.66 -4.51 -16.44
N ARG A 229 -17.07 -4.17 -17.60
CA ARG A 229 -15.78 -4.70 -18.04
C ARG A 229 -14.60 -4.10 -17.29
N SER A 230 -14.75 -2.89 -16.74
CA SER A 230 -13.67 -2.18 -16.06
C SER A 230 -13.12 -3.00 -14.89
N ARG A 231 -11.80 -3.16 -14.86
CA ARG A 231 -11.06 -3.80 -13.75
C ARG A 231 -9.94 -2.94 -13.20
N VAL A 232 -9.51 -1.91 -13.93
CA VAL A 232 -8.48 -0.98 -13.47
C VAL A 232 -9.11 0.36 -13.12
N TYR A 233 -8.86 0.79 -11.89
CA TYR A 233 -9.42 1.96 -11.26
C TYR A 233 -8.33 2.85 -10.68
N GLY A 234 -8.55 4.15 -10.70
CA GLY A 234 -7.61 5.16 -10.26
C GLY A 234 -8.30 6.43 -9.76
N ASP A 235 -7.48 7.41 -9.41
CA ASP A 235 -7.89 8.79 -9.16
C ASP A 235 -8.10 9.54 -10.47
N ALA A 236 -8.78 10.69 -10.40
CA ALA A 236 -9.02 11.54 -11.55
C ALA A 236 -7.69 11.92 -12.24
N PRO A 237 -7.66 12.08 -13.57
CA PRO A 237 -6.48 12.57 -14.27
C PRO A 237 -5.92 13.85 -13.63
N GLY A 238 -4.61 13.90 -13.41
CA GLY A 238 -3.93 15.04 -12.78
C GLY A 238 -4.06 15.13 -11.26
N SER A 239 -4.82 14.23 -10.63
CA SER A 239 -4.89 14.12 -9.16
C SER A 239 -3.90 13.09 -8.62
N TYR A 240 -3.71 13.08 -7.29
CA TYR A 240 -2.84 12.15 -6.58
C TYR A 240 -3.44 11.74 -5.22
N GLY A 241 -3.36 10.45 -4.89
CA GLY A 241 -3.81 9.92 -3.59
C GLY A 241 -5.12 9.14 -3.63
N ALA A 242 -5.61 8.78 -2.44
CA ALA A 242 -6.89 8.10 -2.23
C ALA A 242 -7.85 8.88 -1.30
N GLY A 243 -7.48 10.09 -0.88
CA GLY A 243 -8.26 10.95 0.02
C GLY A 243 -8.33 10.50 1.48
N VAL A 244 -8.28 9.19 1.74
CA VAL A 244 -8.43 8.60 3.08
C VAL A 244 -7.38 9.10 4.07
N ASN A 245 -6.11 9.25 3.65
CA ASN A 245 -5.07 9.81 4.50
C ASN A 245 -5.40 11.23 4.95
N LEU A 246 -5.92 12.08 4.06
CA LEU A 246 -6.29 13.45 4.41
C LEU A 246 -7.46 13.47 5.41
N ALA A 247 -8.46 12.61 5.21
CA ALA A 247 -9.58 12.49 6.15
C ALA A 247 -9.11 12.02 7.54
N VAL A 248 -8.23 11.02 7.60
CA VAL A 248 -7.65 10.51 8.85
C VAL A 248 -6.79 11.57 9.54
N GLU A 249 -5.88 12.21 8.80
CA GLU A 249 -4.96 13.24 9.31
C GLU A 249 -5.73 14.46 9.83
N ALA A 250 -6.81 14.86 9.14
CA ALA A 250 -7.68 15.96 9.56
C ALA A 250 -8.72 15.58 10.62
N SER A 251 -8.81 14.31 11.04
CA SER A 251 -9.89 13.79 11.89
C SER A 251 -11.31 14.00 11.33
N ALA A 252 -11.42 14.28 10.03
CA ALA A 252 -12.64 14.63 9.32
C ALA A 252 -13.39 13.38 8.83
N TRP A 253 -13.82 12.57 9.79
CA TRP A 253 -14.63 11.36 9.57
C TRP A 253 -15.32 10.96 10.86
N ARG A 254 -16.51 10.35 10.78
CA ARG A 254 -17.24 9.82 11.94
C ARG A 254 -17.05 8.32 12.08
N ASP A 255 -17.21 7.59 10.98
CA ASP A 255 -17.21 6.13 10.98
C ASP A 255 -16.50 5.52 9.75
N SER A 256 -16.43 4.19 9.70
CA SER A 256 -15.79 3.47 8.60
C SER A 256 -16.48 3.69 7.25
N GLU A 257 -17.78 4.01 7.23
CA GLU A 257 -18.51 4.24 6.00
C GLU A 257 -18.10 5.56 5.34
N ASP A 258 -17.83 6.61 6.13
CA ASP A 258 -17.28 7.87 5.61
C ASP A 258 -15.96 7.64 4.88
N LEU A 259 -15.02 6.93 5.52
CA LEU A 259 -13.71 6.62 4.92
C LEU A 259 -13.84 5.74 3.66
N ALA A 260 -14.81 4.81 3.64
CA ALA A 260 -15.10 4.00 2.46
C ALA A 260 -15.61 4.85 1.29
N LYS A 261 -16.55 5.77 1.54
CA LYS A 261 -17.09 6.67 0.52
C LYS A 261 -16.03 7.65 0.00
N VAL A 262 -15.14 8.14 0.87
CA VAL A 262 -13.97 8.94 0.47
C VAL A 262 -13.07 8.14 -0.46
N TRP A 263 -12.73 6.89 -0.10
CA TRP A 263 -11.90 6.03 -0.93
C TRP A 263 -12.53 5.80 -2.31
N ILE A 264 -13.84 5.50 -2.37
CA ILE A 264 -14.57 5.31 -3.63
C ILE A 264 -14.56 6.58 -4.48
N HIS A 265 -14.85 7.74 -3.87
CA HIS A 265 -14.87 9.02 -4.59
C HIS A 265 -13.52 9.28 -5.29
N TRP A 266 -12.42 9.01 -4.60
CA TRP A 266 -11.07 9.16 -5.12
C TRP A 266 -10.60 8.00 -6.00
N SER A 267 -11.33 6.90 -6.08
CA SER A 267 -10.91 5.69 -6.81
C SER A 267 -11.84 5.34 -7.98
N CYS A 268 -12.93 6.06 -8.17
CA CYS A 268 -13.98 5.74 -9.13
C CYS A 268 -13.65 6.09 -10.59
N TYR A 269 -12.39 6.26 -10.98
CA TYR A 269 -12.02 6.57 -12.35
C TYR A 269 -11.45 5.32 -13.03
N SER A 270 -12.11 4.84 -14.07
CA SER A 270 -11.68 3.67 -14.83
C SER A 270 -10.57 4.01 -15.83
N TYR A 271 -9.66 3.06 -16.01
CA TYR A 271 -8.54 3.14 -16.94
C TYR A 271 -8.45 1.83 -17.75
N GLY A 272 -8.00 1.91 -19.00
CA GLY A 272 -7.92 0.79 -19.94
C GLY A 272 -7.40 1.24 -21.30
N LYS A 273 -7.36 0.33 -22.28
CA LYS A 273 -6.93 0.68 -23.64
C LYS A 273 -7.97 1.59 -24.29
N GLY A 274 -7.57 2.83 -24.57
CA GLY A 274 -8.49 3.87 -25.07
C GLY A 274 -9.44 4.44 -24.00
N VAL A 275 -9.25 4.11 -22.72
CA VAL A 275 -10.02 4.64 -21.59
C VAL A 275 -9.07 5.29 -20.60
N TYR A 276 -9.16 6.61 -20.43
CA TYR A 276 -8.24 7.38 -19.58
C TYR A 276 -8.99 8.22 -18.55
N GLY A 277 -9.23 7.64 -17.37
CA GLY A 277 -9.82 8.34 -16.24
C GLY A 277 -11.29 8.69 -16.45
N VAL A 278 -12.09 7.74 -16.95
CA VAL A 278 -13.54 7.91 -17.09
C VAL A 278 -14.22 7.57 -15.78
N ARG A 279 -15.03 8.50 -15.25
CA ARG A 279 -15.73 8.30 -13.97
C ARG A 279 -16.74 7.15 -14.07
N ASN A 280 -16.55 6.13 -13.24
CA ASN A 280 -17.29 4.87 -13.18
C ASN A 280 -17.52 4.46 -11.71
N VAL A 281 -18.39 5.19 -11.01
CA VAL A 281 -18.76 4.91 -9.62
C VAL A 281 -19.55 3.60 -9.55
N GLU A 282 -20.54 3.43 -10.43
CA GLU A 282 -21.43 2.27 -10.42
C GLU A 282 -20.68 0.96 -10.64
N GLY A 283 -19.81 0.89 -11.66
CA GLY A 283 -19.02 -0.30 -11.94
C GLY A 283 -18.06 -0.64 -10.81
N LEU A 284 -17.39 0.36 -10.21
CA LEU A 284 -16.53 0.14 -9.05
C LEU A 284 -17.32 -0.45 -7.89
N VAL A 285 -18.38 0.22 -7.44
CA VAL A 285 -19.15 -0.20 -6.26
C VAL A 285 -19.79 -1.58 -6.45
N VAL A 286 -20.30 -1.89 -7.65
CA VAL A 286 -20.83 -3.23 -7.96
C VAL A 286 -19.71 -4.28 -7.94
N GLY A 287 -18.56 -3.99 -8.56
CA GLY A 287 -17.41 -4.91 -8.59
C GLY A 287 -16.82 -5.20 -7.20
N LEU A 288 -16.85 -4.22 -6.27
CA LEU A 288 -16.35 -4.40 -4.91
C LEU A 288 -17.08 -5.52 -4.15
N LYS A 289 -18.33 -5.88 -4.51
CA LYS A 289 -19.07 -6.97 -3.83
C LYS A 289 -18.41 -8.34 -4.01
N ALA A 290 -17.67 -8.54 -5.10
CA ALA A 290 -17.00 -9.82 -5.41
C ALA A 290 -15.65 -9.99 -4.70
N VAL A 291 -15.06 -8.92 -4.17
CA VAL A 291 -13.68 -8.94 -3.64
C VAL A 291 -13.60 -9.73 -2.33
N ASP A 292 -12.89 -10.85 -2.36
CA ASP A 292 -12.68 -11.73 -1.21
C ASP A 292 -11.38 -11.42 -0.45
N VAL A 293 -10.35 -10.94 -1.15
CA VAL A 293 -9.04 -10.61 -0.55
C VAL A 293 -8.53 -9.29 -1.09
N VAL A 294 -8.06 -8.39 -0.22
CA VAL A 294 -7.36 -7.17 -0.63
C VAL A 294 -5.87 -7.29 -0.33
N THR A 295 -5.02 -7.11 -1.34
CA THR A 295 -3.59 -7.40 -1.27
C THR A 295 -2.69 -6.36 -1.97
N ARG A 296 -1.39 -6.47 -1.66
CA ARG A 296 -0.28 -5.91 -2.43
C ARG A 296 1.01 -6.70 -2.22
N ASN A 297 1.97 -6.54 -3.14
CA ASN A 297 3.31 -7.14 -3.00
C ASN A 297 4.31 -6.18 -2.36
N HIS A 298 5.21 -6.69 -1.50
CA HIS A 298 6.20 -5.92 -0.75
C HIS A 298 7.61 -6.47 -0.93
N ALA A 299 8.43 -5.75 -1.70
CA ALA A 299 9.74 -6.23 -2.11
C ALA A 299 10.92 -5.75 -1.24
N SER A 300 10.74 -4.89 -0.23
CA SER A 300 11.88 -4.38 0.55
C SER A 300 11.48 -3.86 1.94
N ASP A 301 12.33 -4.08 2.95
CA ASP A 301 12.22 -3.48 4.29
C ASP A 301 12.82 -2.05 4.39
N GLU A 302 13.41 -1.54 3.30
CA GLU A 302 13.87 -0.13 3.19
C GLU A 302 12.70 0.85 3.44
N HIS A 303 11.48 0.41 3.14
CA HIS A 303 10.26 1.17 3.34
C HIS A 303 9.20 0.22 3.87
N ASP A 304 8.63 0.46 5.04
CA ASP A 304 7.63 -0.43 5.65
C ASP A 304 6.20 0.16 5.59
N PRO A 305 5.16 -0.65 5.87
CA PRO A 305 3.76 -0.21 5.91
C PRO A 305 3.41 0.96 6.85
N LEU A 306 4.30 1.34 7.78
CA LEU A 306 4.16 2.50 8.66
C LEU A 306 5.02 3.69 8.21
N ASN A 307 5.81 3.61 7.13
CA ASN A 307 6.61 4.75 6.65
C ASN A 307 5.80 5.76 5.81
N CYS A 308 4.69 5.36 5.19
CA CYS A 308 3.90 6.21 4.31
C CYS A 308 2.39 6.04 4.54
N CYS A 309 1.65 7.14 4.54
CA CYS A 309 0.19 7.12 4.68
C CYS A 309 -0.51 6.43 3.51
N CYS A 310 0.14 6.31 2.35
CA CYS A 310 -0.41 5.58 1.20
C CYS A 310 -0.77 4.13 1.55
N TYR A 311 -0.09 3.49 2.50
CA TYR A 311 -0.39 2.12 2.89
C TYR A 311 -1.79 1.97 3.47
N PHE A 312 -2.09 2.63 4.57
CA PHE A 312 -3.43 2.55 5.15
C PHE A 312 -4.48 3.23 4.24
N SER A 313 -4.09 4.27 3.49
CA SER A 313 -5.01 5.03 2.63
C SER A 313 -5.47 4.22 1.41
N TYR A 314 -4.56 3.56 0.69
CA TYR A 314 -4.90 2.74 -0.46
C TYR A 314 -5.28 1.32 -0.06
N HIS A 315 -4.45 0.61 0.70
CA HIS A 315 -4.66 -0.80 1.05
C HIS A 315 -5.74 -0.95 2.12
N GLY A 316 -5.58 -0.24 3.23
CA GLY A 316 -6.57 -0.21 4.31
C GLY A 316 -7.89 0.38 3.85
N GLY A 317 -7.87 1.49 3.10
CA GLY A 317 -9.06 2.13 2.53
C GLY A 317 -9.82 1.23 1.55
N PHE A 318 -9.12 0.47 0.71
CA PHE A 318 -9.76 -0.49 -0.19
C PHE A 318 -10.43 -1.62 0.60
N TYR A 319 -9.71 -2.23 1.55
CA TYR A 319 -10.29 -3.24 2.44
C TYR A 319 -11.52 -2.70 3.20
N ASN A 320 -11.42 -1.49 3.74
CA ASN A 320 -12.53 -0.81 4.40
C ASN A 320 -13.73 -0.63 3.48
N ALA A 321 -13.51 -0.19 2.24
CA ALA A 321 -14.58 0.01 1.27
C ALA A 321 -15.33 -1.29 0.98
N VAL A 322 -14.62 -2.41 0.80
CA VAL A 322 -15.24 -3.72 0.59
C VAL A 322 -16.00 -4.17 1.84
N LYS A 323 -15.40 -4.09 3.04
CA LYS A 323 -16.02 -4.49 4.31
C LYS A 323 -17.27 -3.66 4.62
N ALA A 324 -17.18 -2.34 4.55
CA ALA A 324 -18.27 -1.44 4.90
C ALA A 324 -19.44 -1.51 3.90
N LEU A 325 -19.16 -1.83 2.63
CA LEU A 325 -20.17 -2.01 1.59
C LEU A 325 -20.92 -3.34 1.77
N THR A 326 -20.18 -4.42 1.99
CA THR A 326 -20.73 -5.78 1.95
C THR A 326 -21.19 -6.29 3.31
N GLY A 327 -20.68 -5.74 4.41
CA GLY A 327 -20.90 -6.27 5.76
C GLY A 327 -20.30 -7.66 5.99
N ARG A 328 -19.51 -8.18 5.04
CA ARG A 328 -18.99 -9.54 5.05
C ARG A 328 -17.82 -9.71 6.00
N ASN A 329 -17.85 -10.77 6.80
CA ASN A 329 -16.75 -11.10 7.71
C ASN A 329 -15.65 -11.95 7.05
N ASP A 330 -15.90 -12.57 5.89
CA ASP A 330 -14.98 -13.45 5.16
C ASP A 330 -14.04 -12.74 4.16
N VAL A 331 -14.04 -11.40 4.16
CA VAL A 331 -13.07 -10.61 3.39
C VAL A 331 -11.74 -10.51 4.15
N GLU A 332 -10.64 -10.82 3.47
CA GLU A 332 -9.29 -10.82 4.03
C GLU A 332 -8.47 -9.60 3.59
N ILE A 333 -7.49 -9.20 4.41
CA ILE A 333 -6.45 -8.23 4.05
C ILE A 333 -5.07 -8.86 4.24
N ALA A 334 -4.34 -8.97 3.13
CA ALA A 334 -3.07 -9.68 3.09
C ALA A 334 -1.95 -8.82 2.49
N ILE A 335 -0.72 -9.21 2.79
CA ILE A 335 0.48 -8.68 2.15
C ILE A 335 1.29 -9.85 1.60
N VAL A 336 1.72 -9.73 0.36
CA VAL A 336 2.62 -10.67 -0.30
C VAL A 336 4.05 -10.17 -0.06
N ASP A 337 4.83 -10.93 0.69
CA ASP A 337 6.21 -10.63 1.01
C ASP A 337 7.16 -11.24 -0.02
N THR A 338 7.89 -10.38 -0.74
CA THR A 338 8.93 -10.75 -1.69
C THR A 338 10.28 -10.11 -1.36
N ARG A 339 10.49 -9.71 -0.09
CA ARG A 339 11.77 -9.15 0.36
C ARG A 339 12.93 -10.12 0.17
N ASP A 340 12.70 -11.38 0.51
CA ASP A 340 13.57 -12.50 0.17
C ASP A 340 12.92 -13.31 -0.94
N ILE A 341 13.47 -13.20 -2.16
CA ILE A 341 12.97 -13.90 -3.34
C ILE A 341 13.08 -15.42 -3.23
N ASN A 342 13.91 -15.95 -2.32
CA ASN A 342 14.01 -17.40 -2.09
C ASN A 342 12.98 -17.89 -1.07
N ARG A 343 12.30 -16.97 -0.38
CA ARG A 343 11.33 -17.28 0.67
C ARG A 343 10.17 -16.28 0.62
N THR A 344 9.45 -16.30 -0.50
CA THR A 344 8.23 -15.51 -0.63
C THR A 344 7.14 -16.05 0.30
N GLU A 345 6.34 -15.17 0.90
CA GLU A 345 5.27 -15.57 1.83
C GLU A 345 4.04 -14.67 1.66
N VAL A 346 2.86 -15.19 1.97
CA VAL A 346 1.64 -14.38 2.09
C VAL A 346 1.25 -14.34 3.55
N ARG A 347 1.09 -13.12 4.09
CA ARG A 347 0.80 -12.89 5.51
C ARG A 347 -0.43 -12.02 5.66
N GLU A 348 -1.10 -12.16 6.79
CA GLU A 348 -2.11 -11.18 7.19
C GLU A 348 -1.45 -9.82 7.39
N MET A 349 -2.15 -8.76 6.98
CA MET A 349 -1.65 -7.39 7.17
C MET A 349 -1.47 -7.06 8.65
N LYS A 350 -2.32 -7.61 9.53
CA LYS A 350 -2.18 -7.51 10.99
C LYS A 350 -0.80 -8.00 11.46
N ALA A 351 -0.42 -9.21 11.07
CA ALA A 351 0.87 -9.80 11.46
C ALA A 351 2.06 -8.97 10.96
N GLU A 352 1.96 -8.37 9.77
CA GLU A 352 3.01 -7.49 9.24
C GLU A 352 3.09 -6.15 9.99
N VAL A 353 1.96 -5.53 10.32
CA VAL A 353 1.95 -4.30 11.15
C VAL A 353 2.59 -4.59 12.51
N GLU A 354 2.22 -5.68 13.18
CA GLU A 354 2.80 -6.07 14.46
C GLU A 354 4.31 -6.34 14.36
N ARG A 355 4.76 -7.00 13.28
CA ARG A 355 6.18 -7.22 13.02
C ARG A 355 6.93 -5.89 12.94
N VAL A 356 6.41 -4.90 12.20
CA VAL A 356 7.03 -3.58 12.05
C VAL A 356 7.04 -2.83 13.38
N VAL A 357 5.96 -2.90 14.16
CA VAL A 357 5.90 -2.32 15.51
C VAL A 357 7.02 -2.89 16.38
N ARG A 358 7.15 -4.21 16.46
CA ARG A 358 8.19 -4.87 17.27
C ARG A 358 9.60 -4.60 16.75
N ALA A 359 9.79 -4.57 15.43
CA ALA A 359 11.09 -4.35 14.83
C ALA A 359 11.58 -2.88 14.92
N LYS A 360 10.66 -1.92 15.03
CA LYS A 360 10.95 -0.48 15.03
C LYS A 360 10.36 0.20 16.26
N LEU A 361 9.06 0.50 16.27
CA LEU A 361 8.43 1.35 17.28
C LEU A 361 8.60 0.85 18.73
N LEU A 362 8.80 -0.44 18.97
CA LEU A 362 9.06 -0.99 20.31
C LEU A 362 10.47 -1.57 20.45
N ASN A 363 11.35 -1.35 19.47
CA ASN A 363 12.72 -1.83 19.50
C ASN A 363 13.63 -0.78 20.16
N PRO A 364 14.22 -1.07 21.34
CA PRO A 364 15.08 -0.11 22.04
C PRO A 364 16.27 0.37 21.21
N VAL A 365 16.83 -0.50 20.36
CA VAL A 365 17.95 -0.14 19.47
C VAL A 365 17.48 0.92 18.48
N TRP A 366 16.37 0.67 17.78
CA TRP A 366 15.85 1.62 16.80
C TRP A 366 15.47 2.96 17.44
N ILE A 367 14.80 2.92 18.60
CA ILE A 367 14.45 4.12 19.37
C ILE A 367 15.71 4.91 19.72
N SER A 368 16.74 4.25 20.27
CA SER A 368 17.97 4.90 20.69
C SER A 368 18.73 5.55 19.51
N GLU A 369 18.76 4.90 18.34
CA GLU A 369 19.38 5.46 17.14
C GLU A 369 18.60 6.66 16.60
N MET A 370 17.27 6.59 16.57
CA MET A 370 16.43 7.72 16.16
C MET A 370 16.58 8.92 17.11
N LYS A 371 16.70 8.69 18.42
CA LYS A 371 16.90 9.77 19.42
C LYS A 371 18.17 10.60 19.16
N LYS A 372 19.19 10.03 18.50
CA LYS A 372 20.42 10.77 18.10
C LYS A 372 20.16 11.88 17.07
N HIS A 373 19.01 11.84 16.39
CA HIS A 373 18.63 12.80 15.36
C HIS A 373 17.65 13.89 15.86
N GLY A 374 17.48 14.03 17.18
CA GLY A 374 16.72 15.11 17.82
C GLY A 374 15.33 15.32 17.20
N TYR A 375 15.06 16.55 16.74
CA TYR A 375 13.78 16.93 16.12
C TYR A 375 13.33 15.97 15.02
N ARG A 376 14.24 15.56 14.12
CA ARG A 376 13.92 14.69 12.99
C ARG A 376 13.60 13.26 13.43
N GLY A 377 14.30 12.76 14.45
CA GLY A 377 14.00 11.47 15.07
C GLY A 377 12.60 11.46 15.71
N ALA A 378 12.24 12.53 16.41
CA ALA A 378 10.92 12.70 17.01
C ALA A 378 9.81 12.73 15.95
N SER A 379 10.03 13.43 14.82
CA SER A 379 9.09 13.44 13.69
C SER A 379 8.87 12.06 13.08
N GLU A 380 9.91 11.22 13.00
CA GLU A 380 9.77 9.85 12.49
C GLU A 380 8.94 8.96 13.44
N PHE A 381 9.05 9.13 14.76
CA PHE A 381 8.18 8.46 15.73
C PHE A 381 6.71 8.87 15.52
N SER A 382 6.44 10.18 15.53
CA SER A 382 5.09 10.73 15.37
C SER A 382 4.45 10.27 14.06
N LYS A 383 5.17 10.38 12.94
CA LYS A 383 4.69 9.93 11.62
C LYS A 383 4.32 8.44 11.60
N LYS A 384 5.17 7.57 12.15
CA LYS A 384 4.89 6.12 12.18
C LYS A 384 3.70 5.77 13.08
N ILE A 385 3.55 6.45 14.22
CA ILE A 385 2.41 6.25 15.14
C ILE A 385 1.11 6.76 14.52
N LEU A 386 1.14 7.89 13.81
CA LEU A 386 0.00 8.39 13.03
C LEU A 386 -0.42 7.40 11.94
N HIS A 387 0.53 6.79 11.23
CA HIS A 387 0.19 5.77 10.24
C HIS A 387 -0.34 4.47 10.86
N LEU A 388 0.15 4.09 12.05
CA LEU A 388 -0.41 3.00 12.83
C LEU A 388 -1.87 3.27 13.20
N TYR A 389 -2.16 4.49 13.67
CA TYR A 389 -3.54 4.96 13.89
C TYR A 389 -4.37 4.86 12.60
N GLY A 390 -3.83 5.28 11.45
CA GLY A 390 -4.51 5.18 10.16
C GLY A 390 -4.85 3.73 9.76
N TRP A 391 -3.98 2.76 10.08
CA TRP A 391 -4.29 1.33 9.91
C TRP A 391 -5.42 0.85 10.82
N SER A 392 -5.49 1.36 12.06
CA SER A 392 -6.60 1.04 12.96
C SER A 392 -7.92 1.66 12.45
N ALA A 393 -7.87 2.91 12.00
CA ALA A 393 -9.03 3.63 11.47
C ALA A 393 -9.62 2.96 10.21
N THR A 394 -8.76 2.47 9.32
CA THR A 394 -9.19 1.89 8.04
C THR A 394 -9.45 0.39 8.09
N ALA A 395 -8.60 -0.38 8.76
CA ALA A 395 -8.68 -1.84 8.71
C ALA A 395 -8.98 -2.50 10.07
N ARG A 396 -8.95 -1.75 11.19
CA ARG A 396 -9.12 -2.27 12.56
C ARG A 396 -8.22 -3.48 12.86
N ILE A 397 -6.96 -3.42 12.39
CA ILE A 397 -5.97 -4.50 12.53
C ILE A 397 -4.93 -4.26 13.62
N VAL A 398 -5.06 -3.18 14.40
CA VAL A 398 -4.11 -2.82 15.47
C VAL A 398 -4.73 -3.21 16.80
N ASP A 399 -4.09 -4.13 17.52
CA ASP A 399 -4.57 -4.63 18.81
C ASP A 399 -4.31 -3.64 19.95
N ASP A 400 -5.14 -3.72 21.00
CA ASP A 400 -5.06 -2.84 22.19
C ASP A 400 -3.69 -2.86 22.86
N TRP A 401 -3.01 -4.02 22.89
CA TRP A 401 -1.67 -4.14 23.48
C TRP A 401 -0.65 -3.25 22.76
N VAL A 402 -0.79 -3.06 21.44
CA VAL A 402 0.10 -2.19 20.68
C VAL A 402 -0.06 -0.75 21.13
N PHE A 403 -1.30 -0.27 21.24
CA PHE A 403 -1.58 1.08 21.73
C PHE A 403 -1.11 1.28 23.18
N ASN A 404 -1.33 0.30 24.05
CA ASN A 404 -0.84 0.34 25.43
C ASN A 404 0.68 0.50 25.49
N GLU A 405 1.42 -0.30 24.72
CA GLU A 405 2.89 -0.23 24.67
C GLU A 405 3.40 1.08 24.05
N ILE A 406 2.73 1.59 23.02
CA ILE A 406 3.06 2.89 22.41
C ILE A 406 2.80 4.03 23.40
N ALA A 407 1.65 4.05 24.09
CA ALA A 407 1.33 5.05 25.10
C ALA A 407 2.35 5.02 26.24
N SER A 408 2.65 3.83 26.76
CA SER A 408 3.66 3.61 27.80
C SER A 408 5.04 4.11 27.39
N THR A 409 5.48 3.77 26.18
CA THR A 409 6.84 4.08 25.68
C THR A 409 7.01 5.54 25.30
N TYR A 410 6.07 6.13 24.56
CA TYR A 410 6.28 7.42 23.89
C TYR A 410 5.68 8.61 24.63
N ALA A 411 4.60 8.42 25.38
CA ALA A 411 3.90 9.52 26.05
C ALA A 411 4.00 9.47 27.58
N LEU A 412 3.90 8.27 28.17
CA LEU A 412 3.81 8.09 29.62
C LEU A 412 5.14 7.78 30.32
N ASN A 413 6.20 7.51 29.56
CA ASN A 413 7.55 7.37 30.08
C ASN A 413 8.16 8.76 30.30
N GLU A 414 8.53 9.09 31.54
CA GLU A 414 9.02 10.43 31.90
C GLU A 414 10.32 10.83 31.18
N GLU A 415 11.24 9.89 30.93
CA GLU A 415 12.47 10.19 30.19
C GLU A 415 12.18 10.49 28.72
N MET A 416 11.29 9.70 28.11
CA MET A 416 10.89 9.89 26.71
C MET A 416 10.09 11.19 26.54
N LYS A 417 9.15 11.46 27.46
CA LYS A 417 8.38 12.70 27.50
C LYS A 417 9.30 13.91 27.59
N LYS A 418 10.25 13.91 28.54
CA LYS A 418 11.24 14.99 28.67
C LYS A 418 12.06 15.16 27.39
N TRP A 419 12.52 14.06 26.80
CA TRP A 419 13.26 14.11 25.54
C TRP A 419 12.44 14.73 24.40
N PHE A 420 11.16 14.40 24.27
CA PHE A 420 10.27 15.05 23.31
C PHE A 420 10.08 16.54 23.60
N MET A 421 9.84 16.93 24.85
CA MET A 421 9.68 18.34 25.23
C MET A 421 10.91 19.17 24.83
N GLU A 422 12.12 18.61 24.98
CA GLU A 422 13.37 19.27 24.59
C GLU A 422 13.63 19.29 23.08
N ASN A 423 13.17 18.28 22.34
CA ASN A 423 13.56 18.10 20.92
C ASN A 423 12.44 18.42 19.92
N ASN A 424 11.18 18.13 20.24
CA ASN A 424 10.01 18.32 19.38
C ASN A 424 8.68 18.10 20.16
N VAL A 425 8.16 19.14 20.82
CA VAL A 425 6.88 19.04 21.58
C VAL A 425 5.68 18.75 20.65
N TRP A 426 5.68 19.26 19.42
CA TRP A 426 4.65 19.02 18.40
C TRP A 426 4.51 17.53 18.04
N ALA A 427 5.63 16.78 18.03
CA ALA A 427 5.58 15.34 17.80
C ALA A 427 4.89 14.60 18.95
N LEU A 428 5.13 15.02 20.19
CA LEU A 428 4.48 14.45 21.37
C LEU A 428 3.00 14.83 21.46
N GLU A 429 2.65 16.06 21.06
CA GLU A 429 1.26 16.51 20.89
C GLU A 429 0.52 15.55 19.95
N GLU A 430 1.04 15.35 18.74
CA GLU A 430 0.38 14.51 17.73
C GLU A 430 0.21 13.07 18.23
N ILE A 431 1.26 12.49 18.85
CA ILE A 431 1.19 11.13 19.40
C ILE A 431 0.10 11.04 20.47
N SER A 432 0.11 11.98 21.42
CA SER A 432 -0.84 11.99 22.54
C SER A 432 -2.27 12.20 22.05
N ARG A 433 -2.48 13.13 21.11
CA ARG A 433 -3.78 13.39 20.51
C ARG A 433 -4.32 12.19 19.74
N ARG A 434 -3.49 11.49 18.96
CA ARG A 434 -3.93 10.28 18.23
C ARG A 434 -4.23 9.11 19.15
N LEU A 435 -3.52 8.97 20.26
CA LEU A 435 -3.83 7.96 21.27
C LEU A 435 -5.19 8.27 21.94
N ILE A 436 -5.44 9.52 22.32
CA ILE A 436 -6.73 9.95 22.89
C ILE A 436 -7.85 9.75 21.87
N GLU A 437 -7.66 10.18 20.61
CA GLU A 437 -8.63 10.00 19.54
C GLU A 437 -8.93 8.52 19.26
N ALA A 438 -7.91 7.66 19.28
CA ALA A 438 -8.10 6.22 19.12
C ALA A 438 -9.01 5.66 20.21
N ALA A 439 -8.86 6.11 21.46
CA ALA A 439 -9.73 5.71 22.56
C ALA A 439 -11.16 6.24 22.38
N GLU A 440 -11.32 7.53 22.07
CA GLU A 440 -12.64 8.17 21.89
C GLU A 440 -13.43 7.56 20.72
N ARG A 441 -12.75 7.11 19.67
CA ARG A 441 -13.37 6.43 18.51
C ARG A 441 -13.56 4.93 18.70
N GLY A 442 -13.19 4.37 19.86
CA GLY A 442 -13.25 2.93 20.11
C GLY A 442 -12.34 2.11 19.19
N LEU A 443 -11.25 2.70 18.69
CA LEU A 443 -10.18 2.02 17.98
C LEU A 443 -9.17 1.39 18.95
N TRP A 444 -9.10 1.91 20.17
CA TRP A 444 -8.29 1.40 21.27
C TRP A 444 -9.12 1.35 22.56
N ARG A 445 -9.10 0.22 23.26
CA ARG A 445 -9.69 0.08 24.59
C ARG A 445 -8.63 0.33 25.67
N ALA A 446 -8.42 1.61 25.99
CA ALA A 446 -7.57 2.03 27.09
C ALA A 446 -8.30 1.88 28.44
N ASP A 447 -7.57 1.55 29.52
CA ASP A 447 -8.10 1.68 30.86
C ASP A 447 -8.22 3.16 31.28
N GLU A 448 -9.11 3.45 32.22
CA GLU A 448 -9.42 4.81 32.66
C GLU A 448 -8.20 5.56 33.20
N GLU A 449 -7.29 4.86 33.89
CA GLU A 449 -6.11 5.47 34.48
C GLU A 449 -5.09 5.84 33.40
N THR A 450 -4.85 4.96 32.43
CA THR A 450 -4.01 5.26 31.26
C THR A 450 -4.54 6.46 30.49
N LEU A 451 -5.85 6.52 30.23
CA LEU A 451 -6.46 7.65 29.51
C LEU A 451 -6.37 8.96 30.30
N LYS A 452 -6.58 8.90 31.62
CA LYS A 452 -6.43 10.08 32.50
C LYS A 452 -5.00 10.60 32.50
N ARG A 453 -4.00 9.71 32.56
CA ARG A 453 -2.59 10.09 32.48
C ARG A 453 -2.23 10.69 31.12
N LEU A 454 -2.73 10.14 30.01
CA LEU A 454 -2.54 10.72 28.68
C LEU A 454 -3.14 12.13 28.57
N LYS A 455 -4.33 12.35 29.10
CA LYS A 455 -4.95 13.69 29.16
C LYS A 455 -4.14 14.65 30.04
N GLY A 456 -3.53 14.17 31.12
CA GLY A 456 -2.58 14.94 31.92
C GLY A 456 -1.35 15.37 31.13
N VAL A 457 -0.73 14.43 30.41
CA VAL A 457 0.41 14.72 29.49
C VAL A 457 -0.02 15.73 28.41
N TYR A 458 -1.22 15.60 27.87
CA TYR A 458 -1.74 16.54 26.88
C TYR A 458 -1.89 17.96 27.45
N GLY A 459 -2.40 18.10 28.67
CA GLY A 459 -2.47 19.41 29.34
C GLY A 459 -1.09 20.03 29.64
N GLU A 460 -0.08 19.22 29.98
CA GLU A 460 1.31 19.70 30.12
C GLU A 460 1.84 20.25 28.77
N ILE A 461 1.55 19.56 27.67
CA ILE A 461 1.94 19.98 26.31
C ILE A 461 1.28 21.30 25.93
N GLU A 462 -0.03 21.43 26.15
CA GLU A 462 -0.76 22.67 25.85
C GLU A 462 -0.15 23.87 26.60
N GLY A 463 0.15 23.72 27.89
CA GLY A 463 0.79 24.78 28.67
C GLY A 463 2.14 25.23 28.07
N VAL A 464 2.98 24.28 27.66
CA VAL A 464 4.26 24.58 26.99
C VAL A 464 4.05 25.27 25.64
N MET A 465 3.09 24.79 24.83
CA MET A 465 2.82 25.35 23.51
C MET A 465 2.24 26.76 23.60
N GLU A 466 1.34 27.03 24.56
CA GLU A 466 0.81 28.37 24.80
C GLU A 466 1.92 29.36 25.19
N GLU A 467 2.89 28.95 26.01
CA GLU A 467 4.06 29.77 26.34
C GLU A 467 4.95 30.04 25.11
N MET A 468 5.06 29.09 24.18
CA MET A 468 5.82 29.24 22.93
C MET A 468 5.10 30.14 21.90
N VAL A 469 3.78 30.24 21.96
CA VAL A 469 2.96 31.04 21.05
C VAL A 469 3.04 32.52 21.45
N THR A 470 4.08 33.21 21.00
CA THR A 470 4.24 34.66 21.19
C THR A 470 3.58 35.51 20.09
N THR A 471 2.98 34.88 19.07
CA THR A 471 2.53 35.56 17.84
C THR A 471 1.02 35.38 17.63
N PRO A 472 0.24 36.46 17.39
CA PRO A 472 -1.17 36.36 17.04
C PRO A 472 -1.37 35.58 15.73
N GLY A 473 -2.26 34.58 15.72
CA GLY A 473 -2.56 33.74 14.56
C GLY A 473 -3.58 32.65 14.88
N MET A 474 -4.06 31.94 13.86
CA MET A 474 -4.83 30.70 14.05
C MET A 474 -3.87 29.57 14.42
N HIS A 475 -3.99 29.08 15.65
CA HIS A 475 -3.23 27.92 16.14
C HIS A 475 -4.17 26.72 16.21
N GLN A 476 -3.70 25.55 15.79
CA GLN A 476 -4.47 24.31 15.91
C GLN A 476 -4.59 23.94 17.39
N GLY A 477 -5.78 24.10 17.96
CA GLY A 477 -6.07 23.67 19.34
C GLY A 477 -6.31 22.16 19.44
N GLY A 478 -6.38 21.63 20.66
CA GLY A 478 -6.51 20.19 20.90
C GLY A 478 -7.88 19.56 20.67
N ALA A 479 -8.86 20.34 20.21
CA ALA A 479 -10.20 19.83 19.93
C ALA A 479 -10.21 18.93 18.68
N ILE A 480 -10.69 17.69 18.86
CA ILE A 480 -10.98 16.77 17.75
C ILE A 480 -12.36 17.14 17.19
N ASN A 481 -12.37 18.05 16.21
CA ASN A 481 -13.61 18.44 15.54
C ASN A 481 -13.95 17.42 14.45
N ILE A 482 -15.01 16.65 14.68
CA ILE A 482 -15.56 15.75 13.67
C ILE A 482 -16.27 16.60 12.62
N VAL A 483 -15.78 16.51 11.38
CA VAL A 483 -16.37 17.16 10.22
C VAL A 483 -16.73 16.09 9.20
N THR A 484 -17.95 16.16 8.67
CA THR A 484 -18.53 15.21 7.73
C THR A 484 -19.05 15.93 6.46
N PRO A 485 -19.39 15.20 5.38
CA PRO A 485 -20.02 15.80 4.21
C PRO A 485 -21.35 16.51 4.53
N ASP A 486 -22.02 16.14 5.62
CA ASP A 486 -23.27 16.76 6.06
C ASP A 486 -23.04 18.20 6.59
N ASP A 487 -21.81 18.51 7.00
CA ASP A 487 -21.43 19.82 7.55
C ASP A 487 -21.00 20.83 6.47
N TYR A 488 -20.75 20.37 5.24
CA TYR A 488 -20.24 21.21 4.13
C TYR A 488 -20.95 20.89 2.80
N GLU A 489 -21.81 21.79 2.34
CA GLU A 489 -22.65 21.64 1.13
C GLU A 489 -21.85 21.20 -0.12
N VAL A 490 -20.72 21.88 -0.41
CA VAL A 490 -19.87 21.56 -1.56
C VAL A 490 -19.28 20.14 -1.48
N TRP A 491 -18.98 19.66 -0.27
CA TRP A 491 -18.51 18.29 -0.08
C TRP A 491 -19.66 17.29 -0.27
N GLY A 492 -20.83 17.56 0.32
CA GLY A 492 -22.05 16.80 0.13
C GLY A 492 -22.42 16.61 -1.35
N GLU A 493 -22.38 17.69 -2.14
CA GLU A 493 -22.65 17.65 -3.58
C GLU A 493 -21.67 16.72 -4.33
N LYS A 494 -20.37 16.83 -4.05
CA LYS A 494 -19.33 16.02 -4.70
C LYS A 494 -19.43 14.53 -4.41
N ILE A 495 -19.93 14.17 -3.22
CA ILE A 495 -20.07 12.76 -2.81
C ILE A 495 -21.48 12.20 -3.05
N SER A 496 -22.46 13.03 -3.41
CA SER A 496 -23.87 12.66 -3.61
C SER A 496 -24.07 11.43 -4.51
N ASN A 497 -23.39 11.38 -5.68
CA ASN A 497 -23.46 10.23 -6.59
C ASN A 497 -22.87 8.95 -5.96
N VAL A 498 -21.77 9.08 -5.20
CA VAL A 498 -21.18 7.95 -4.46
C VAL A 498 -22.14 7.46 -3.40
N SER A 499 -22.73 8.35 -2.59
CA SER A 499 -23.70 7.99 -1.55
C SER A 499 -24.94 7.31 -2.14
N ARG A 500 -25.49 7.84 -3.25
CA ARG A 500 -26.64 7.24 -3.93
C ARG A 500 -26.36 5.80 -4.38
N VAL A 501 -25.25 5.61 -5.10
CA VAL A 501 -24.85 4.29 -5.62
C VAL A 501 -24.53 3.33 -4.49
N TRP A 502 -23.83 3.81 -3.46
CA TRP A 502 -23.53 3.05 -2.25
C TRP A 502 -24.79 2.53 -1.58
N ASP A 503 -25.77 3.40 -1.31
CA ASP A 503 -27.01 3.02 -0.64
C ASP A 503 -27.83 2.03 -1.48
N GLU A 504 -27.87 2.23 -2.79
CA GLU A 504 -28.58 1.35 -3.73
C GLU A 504 -27.99 -0.06 -3.78
N VAL A 505 -26.65 -0.16 -3.73
CA VAL A 505 -25.92 -1.43 -3.77
C VAL A 505 -25.88 -2.13 -2.39
N LYS A 506 -25.89 -1.35 -1.29
CA LYS A 506 -25.86 -1.84 0.10
C LYS A 506 -27.22 -2.30 0.62
N LYS A 507 -28.34 -1.70 0.17
CA LYS A 507 -29.72 -2.05 0.60
C LYS A 507 -30.17 -3.47 0.21
N ARG A 508 -29.33 -4.25 -0.47
CA ARG A 508 -29.60 -5.62 -0.94
C ARG A 508 -28.32 -6.46 -0.93
#